data_AF-A0A067QYT7-F1
#
_entry.id   AF-A0A067QYT7-F1
#
_cell.length_a   1.000
_cell.length_b   1.000
_cell.length_c   1.000
_cell.angle_alpha   90.00
_cell.angle_beta   90.00
_cell.angle_gamma   90.00
#
_symmetry.space_group_name_H-M   'P 1'
#
loop_
_entity.id
_entity.type
_entity.pdbx_description
1 polymer ?
#
loop_
_entity_poly.entity_id
_entity_poly.type
_entity_poly.pdbx_seq_one_letter_code
_entity_poly.pdbx_strand_id
1 'polypeptide(L)'
;FKDFLQLFNVISESCFLRCVNTFNSRELTEEEAVCVTHCAGKHIKVNKKVMEIYMEVQPQITKKRMEEMATLQESLEKQNKSSETTEQTDIRKS
;
A
#
# COMPACT_ATOMS: atom_id res chain seq x y z
N PHE A 1 16.82 0.58 7.71
CA PHE A 1 17.62 -0.60 7.31
C PHE A 1 16.73 -1.78 6.93
N LYS A 2 15.71 -2.14 7.74
CA LYS A 2 14.73 -3.20 7.42
C LYS A 2 14.10 -3.04 6.03
N ASP A 3 13.61 -1.86 5.69
CA ASP A 3 12.92 -1.63 4.42
C ASP A 3 13.85 -1.77 3.21
N PHE A 4 15.11 -1.37 3.38
CA PHE A 4 16.13 -1.57 2.35
C PHE A 4 16.39 -3.06 2.12
N LEU A 5 16.54 -3.85 3.19
CA LEU A 5 16.72 -5.30 3.08
C LEU A 5 15.50 -5.98 2.46
N GLN A 6 14.30 -5.53 2.81
CA GLN A 6 13.07 -6.05 2.22
C GLN A 6 13.00 -5.76 0.73
N LEU A 7 13.34 -4.53 0.31
CA LEU A 7 13.41 -4.16 -1.10
C LEU A 7 14.48 -4.99 -1.84
N PHE A 8 15.66 -5.15 -1.25
CA PHE A 8 16.73 -5.96 -1.82
C PHE A 8 16.30 -7.42 -2.04
N ASN A 9 15.60 -8.01 -1.07
CA ASN A 9 15.10 -9.38 -1.18
C ASN A 9 14.08 -9.52 -2.32
N VAL A 10 13.14 -8.58 -2.41
CA VAL A 10 12.13 -8.55 -3.49
C VAL A 10 12.79 -8.40 -4.86
N ILE A 11 13.77 -7.51 -4.99
CA ILE A 11 14.50 -7.32 -6.25
C ILE A 11 15.27 -8.58 -6.62
N SER A 12 16.01 -9.15 -5.68
CA SER A 12 16.82 -10.34 -5.89
C SER A 12 15.97 -11.53 -6.34
N GLU A 13 14.88 -11.82 -5.63
CA GLU A 13 13.95 -12.90 -5.99
C GLU A 13 13.29 -12.65 -7.35
N SER A 14 12.75 -11.46 -7.57
CA SER A 14 12.05 -11.12 -8.82
C SER A 14 12.97 -11.20 -10.04
N CYS A 15 14.21 -10.72 -9.92
CA CYS A 15 15.15 -10.75 -11.03
C CYS A 15 15.68 -12.17 -11.27
N PHE A 16 15.90 -12.97 -10.23
CA PHE A 16 16.26 -14.37 -10.39
C PHE A 16 15.18 -15.14 -11.16
N LEU A 17 13.92 -15.07 -10.72
CA LEU A 17 12.80 -15.77 -11.35
C LEU A 17 12.54 -15.35 -12.80
N ARG A 18 12.94 -14.14 -13.19
CA ARG A 18 12.62 -13.59 -14.51
C ARG A 18 13.78 -13.68 -15.50
N CYS A 19 15.02 -13.61 -15.01
CA CYS A 19 16.19 -13.55 -15.86
C CYS A 19 16.98 -14.85 -15.90
N VAL A 20 17.04 -15.62 -14.81
CA VAL A 20 17.79 -16.88 -14.78
C VAL A 20 16.90 -18.00 -15.29
N ASN A 21 17.16 -18.46 -16.51
CA ASN A 21 16.31 -19.43 -17.20
C ASN A 21 17.07 -20.66 -17.68
N THR A 22 18.40 -20.60 -17.69
CA THR A 22 19.27 -21.70 -18.11
C THR A 22 20.05 -22.26 -16.93
N PHE A 23 19.92 -23.56 -16.69
CA PHE A 23 20.59 -24.26 -15.58
C PHE A 23 21.67 -25.24 -16.09
N ASN A 24 22.29 -24.90 -17.22
CA ASN A 24 23.29 -25.73 -17.89
C ASN A 24 24.72 -25.46 -17.40
N SER A 25 24.94 -24.33 -16.72
CA SER A 25 26.23 -23.91 -16.15
C SER A 25 26.03 -23.30 -14.77
N ARG A 26 27.13 -23.24 -14.00
CA ARG A 26 27.16 -22.52 -12.70
C ARG A 26 27.23 -21.01 -12.88
N GLU A 27 27.75 -20.56 -14.01
CA GLU A 27 27.88 -19.14 -14.36
C GLU A 27 26.66 -18.68 -15.15
N LEU A 28 26.31 -17.40 -14.96
CA LEU A 28 25.28 -16.74 -15.75
C LEU A 28 25.76 -16.57 -17.19
N THR A 29 24.85 -16.75 -18.14
CA THR A 29 25.13 -16.37 -19.52
C THR A 29 25.19 -14.84 -19.66
N GLU A 30 25.79 -14.34 -20.74
CA GLU A 30 25.84 -12.90 -21.02
C GLU A 30 24.44 -12.27 -21.08
N GLU A 31 23.48 -12.99 -21.67
CA GLU A 31 22.09 -12.55 -21.76
C GLU A 31 21.43 -12.45 -20.37
N GLU A 32 21.64 -13.45 -19.50
CA GLU A 32 21.13 -13.45 -18.13
C GLU A 32 21.75 -12.32 -17.31
N ALA A 33 23.06 -12.07 -17.45
CA ALA A 33 23.78 -11.00 -16.76
C ALA A 33 23.26 -9.59 -17.16
N VAL A 34 23.04 -9.37 -18.46
CA VAL A 34 22.43 -8.13 -18.97
C VAL A 34 20.99 -7.98 -18.46
N CYS A 35 20.20 -9.06 -18.48
CA CYS A 35 18.83 -9.07 -17.97
C CYS A 35 18.77 -8.68 -16.49
N VAL A 36 19.59 -9.31 -15.63
CA VAL A 36 19.61 -9.03 -14.19
C VAL A 36 19.97 -7.56 -13.91
N THR A 37 20.94 -7.02 -14.65
CA THR A 37 21.35 -5.61 -14.53
C THR A 37 20.20 -4.66 -14.88
N HIS A 38 19.51 -4.91 -15.99
CA HIS A 38 18.34 -4.12 -16.39
C HIS A 38 17.17 -4.28 -15.43
N CYS A 39 16.92 -5.50 -14.93
CA CYS A 39 15.86 -5.80 -13.98
C CYS A 39 16.04 -5.01 -12.68
N ALA A 40 17.22 -5.09 -12.06
CA ALA A 40 17.53 -4.36 -10.84
C ALA A 40 17.43 -2.83 -11.05
N GLY A 41 17.99 -2.32 -12.16
CA GLY A 41 17.90 -0.91 -12.52
C GLY A 41 16.45 -0.43 -12.70
N LYS A 42 15.59 -1.26 -13.31
CA LYS A 42 14.17 -0.97 -13.48
C LYS A 42 13.44 -0.94 -12.15
N HIS A 43 13.66 -1.93 -11.28
CA HIS A 43 13.06 -1.95 -9.94
C HIS A 43 13.43 -0.71 -9.12
N ILE A 44 14.70 -0.30 -9.13
CA ILE A 44 15.13 0.92 -8.41
C ILE A 44 14.41 2.16 -8.94
N LYS A 45 14.32 2.31 -10.27
CA LYS A 45 13.61 3.45 -10.90
C LYS A 45 12.12 3.44 -10.56
N VAL A 46 11.48 2.27 -10.63
CA VAL A 46 10.06 2.11 -10.30
C VAL A 46 9.82 2.41 -8.82
N ASN A 47 10.63 1.86 -7.91
CA ASN A 47 10.50 2.12 -6.48
C ASN A 47 10.59 3.62 -6.17
N LYS A 48 11.54 4.33 -6.80
CA LYS A 48 11.64 5.80 -6.68
C LYS A 48 10.40 6.51 -7.23
N LYS A 49 9.91 6.14 -8.41
CA LYS A 49 8.75 6.79 -9.03
C LYS A 49 7.46 6.55 -8.25
N VAL A 50 7.26 5.35 -7.72
CA VAL A 50 6.12 5.03 -6.86
C VAL A 50 6.16 5.86 -5.59
N MET A 51 7.33 6.02 -4.96
CA MET A 51 7.49 6.87 -3.78
C MET A 51 7.17 8.34 -4.09
N GLU A 52 7.64 8.87 -5.22
CA GLU A 52 7.34 10.23 -5.68
C GLU A 52 5.82 10.46 -5.81
N ILE A 53 5.13 9.55 -6.52
CA ILE A 53 3.68 9.63 -6.69
C ILE A 53 2.96 9.48 -5.35
N TYR A 54 3.41 8.55 -4.49
CA TYR A 54 2.83 8.35 -3.16
C TYR A 54 2.88 9.64 -2.33
N MET A 55 4.04 10.33 -2.33
CA MET A 55 4.18 11.60 -1.60
C MET A 55 3.23 12.69 -2.14
N GLU A 56 2.93 12.68 -3.44
CA GLU A 56 2.00 13.63 -4.06
C GLU A 56 0.53 13.33 -3.69
N VAL A 57 0.12 12.06 -3.78
CA VAL A 57 -1.31 11.70 -3.71
C VAL A 57 -1.80 11.38 -2.30
N GLN A 58 -0.93 10.93 -1.40
CA GLN A 58 -1.34 10.48 -0.06
C GLN A 58 -1.94 11.56 0.83
N PRO A 59 -1.47 12.82 0.83
CA PRO A 59 -2.11 13.87 1.62
C PRO A 59 -3.56 14.11 1.18
N GLN A 60 -3.83 14.06 -0.13
CA GLN A 60 -5.18 14.24 -0.68
C GLN A 60 -6.09 13.08 -0.28
N ILE A 61 -5.59 11.84 -0.40
CA ILE A 61 -6.31 10.64 0.03
C ILE A 61 -6.63 10.71 1.52
N THR A 62 -5.63 11.02 2.35
CA THR A 62 -5.79 11.10 3.82
C THR A 62 -6.81 12.18 4.20
N LYS A 63 -6.74 13.37 3.58
CA LYS A 63 -7.71 14.45 3.80
C LYS A 63 -9.13 14.00 3.50
N LYS A 64 -9.35 13.42 2.30
CA LYS A 64 -10.68 12.92 1.91
C LYS A 64 -11.20 11.87 2.88
N ARG A 65 -10.33 10.94 3.31
CA ARG A 65 -10.68 9.89 4.28
C ARG A 65 -11.04 10.45 5.66
N MET A 66 -10.39 11.54 6.10
CA MET A 66 -10.74 12.22 7.36
C MET A 66 -12.10 12.90 7.29
N GLU A 67 -12.41 13.59 6.18
CA GLU A 67 -13.71 14.23 5.94
C GLU A 67 -14.85 13.20 5.91
N GLU A 68 -14.64 12.08 5.21
CA GLU A 68 -15.59 10.96 5.19
C GLU A 68 -15.81 10.36 6.58
N MET A 69 -14.75 10.19 7.39
CA MET A 69 -14.90 9.71 8.77
C MET A 69 -15.64 10.70 9.67
N ALA A 70 -15.37 12.00 9.55
CA ALA A 70 -16.05 13.02 10.35
C ALA A 70 -17.56 13.05 10.05
N THR A 71 -17.94 13.00 8.78
CA THR A 71 -19.36 12.98 8.37
C THR A 71 -20.08 11.71 8.82
N LEU A 72 -19.42 10.55 8.72
CA LEU A 72 -19.94 9.29 9.25
C LEU A 72 -20.11 9.35 10.76
N GLN A 73 -19.12 9.86 11.49
CA GLN A 73 -19.18 9.98 12.94
C GLN A 73 -20.32 10.92 13.39
N GLU A 74 -20.49 12.07 12.75
CA GLU A 74 -21.63 12.96 13.00
C GLU A 74 -22.98 12.27 12.73
N SER A 75 -23.06 11.44 11.68
CA SER A 75 -24.29 10.70 11.36
C SER A 75 -24.62 9.63 12.41
N LEU A 76 -23.60 8.95 12.94
CA LEU A 76 -23.73 7.95 14.01
C LEU A 76 -24.11 8.61 15.34
N GLU A 77 -23.53 9.78 15.68
CA GLU A 77 -23.89 10.55 16.87
C GLU A 77 -25.34 11.05 16.81
N LYS A 78 -25.82 11.46 15.63
CA LYS A 78 -27.23 11.84 15.40
C LYS A 78 -28.17 10.63 15.55
N GLN A 79 -27.77 9.46 15.05
CA GLN A 79 -28.53 8.22 15.20
C GLN A 79 -28.60 7.79 16.68
N ASN A 80 -27.48 7.79 17.42
CA ASN A 80 -27.46 7.43 18.84
C ASN A 80 -28.31 8.36 19.70
N LYS A 81 -28.27 9.68 19.48
CA LYS A 81 -29.14 10.63 20.20
C LYS A 81 -30.62 10.40 19.88
N SER A 82 -30.96 10.03 18.65
CA SER A 82 -32.36 9.77 18.27
C SER A 82 -32.92 8.51 18.93
N SER A 83 -32.12 7.45 19.08
CA SER A 83 -32.52 6.24 19.84
C SER A 83 -32.66 6.49 21.34
N GLU A 84 -31.78 7.26 21.97
CA GLU A 84 -31.88 7.63 23.40
C GLU A 84 -33.14 8.46 23.69
N THR A 85 -33.56 9.32 22.74
CA THR A 85 -34.75 10.16 22.92
C THR A 85 -36.04 9.35 22.84
N THR A 86 -36.09 8.31 21.99
CA THR A 86 -37.24 7.39 21.87
C THR A 86 -37.38 6.48 23.09
N GLU A 87 -36.28 5.90 23.59
CA GLU A 87 -36.29 5.08 24.81
C GLU A 87 -36.75 5.89 26.04
N GLN A 88 -36.32 7.15 26.16
CA GLN A 88 -36.70 7.99 27.30
C GLN A 88 -38.10 8.60 27.20
N THR A 89 -38.73 8.61 26.02
CA THR A 89 -40.15 8.98 25.87
C THR A 89 -41.10 7.82 26.15
N ASP A 90 -40.68 6.57 25.90
CA ASP A 90 -41.44 5.38 26.32
C ASP A 90 -41.43 5.18 27.84
N ILE A 91 -40.29 5.42 28.52
CA ILE A 91 -40.19 5.29 29.99
C ILE A 91 -41.05 6.34 30.74
N ARG A 92 -41.25 7.55 30.19
CA ARG A 92 -42.04 8.62 30.85
C ARG A 92 -43.56 8.49 30.68
N LYS A 93 -44.04 7.59 29.83
CA LYS A 93 -45.48 7.34 29.61
C LYS A 93 -46.02 6.13 30.37
N SER A 94 -45.17 5.40 31.12
CA SER A 94 -45.57 4.26 31.95
C SER A 94 -45.82 4.63 33.40
#